data_AF-A0A7U5RUQ5-F1
#
_entry.id   AF-A0A7U5RUQ5-F1
#
_cell.length_a   1.000
_cell.length_b   1.000
_cell.length_c   1.000
_cell.angle_alpha   90.00
_cell.angle_beta   90.00
_cell.angle_gamma   90.00
#
_symmetry.space_group_name_H-M   'P 1'
#
loop_
_entity.id
_entity.type
_entity.pdbx_description
1 polymer ?
#
loop_
_entity_poly.entity_id
_entity_poly.type
_entity_poly.pdbx_seq_one_letter_code
_entity_poly.pdbx_strand_id
1 'polypeptide(L)'
;MVRALRTELGTEQGTVSRVARQLGYGVESVRSWVRQADIDDGYSPGVSTAESQRIKDLEQENRELKRANEILKRAASFFGAELDRQHKK
;
A
#
# COMPACT_ATOMS: atom_id res chain seq x y z
N MET A 1 21.71 2.98 8.59
CA MET A 1 22.95 3.68 8.16
C MET A 1 22.85 5.20 8.28
N VAL A 2 21.94 5.90 7.56
CA VAL A 2 21.84 7.38 7.67
C VAL A 2 21.53 7.84 9.10
N ARG A 3 20.56 7.21 9.79
CA ARG A 3 20.25 7.52 11.20
C ARG A 3 21.43 7.29 12.14
N ALA A 4 22.06 6.12 12.06
CA ALA A 4 23.26 5.81 12.83
C ALA A 4 24.35 6.87 12.64
N LEU A 5 24.61 7.28 11.38
CA LEU A 5 25.58 8.33 11.07
C LEU A 5 25.17 9.72 11.59
N ARG A 6 23.86 10.05 11.62
CA ARG A 6 23.39 11.31 12.24
C ARG A 6 23.65 11.31 13.74
N THR A 7 23.39 10.19 14.42
CA THR A 7 23.65 10.03 15.86
C THR A 7 25.15 10.05 16.18
N GLU A 8 25.97 9.35 15.38
CA GLU A 8 27.42 9.26 15.58
C GLU A 8 28.15 10.59 15.30
N LEU A 9 27.72 11.33 14.28
CA LEU A 9 28.40 12.56 13.84
C LEU A 9 27.81 13.83 14.46
N GLY A 10 26.62 13.75 15.07
CA GLY A 10 25.90 14.91 15.60
C GLY A 10 25.46 15.92 14.52
N THR A 11 25.58 15.56 13.24
CA THR A 11 25.24 16.43 12.10
C THR A 11 24.16 15.81 11.25
N GLU A 12 23.06 16.54 11.06
CA GLU A 12 21.98 16.14 10.14
C GLU A 12 22.26 16.55 8.69
N GLN A 13 22.91 17.71 8.52
CA GLN A 13 23.22 18.30 7.23
C GLN A 13 24.29 17.47 6.51
N GLY A 14 24.06 17.16 5.22
CA GLY A 14 25.04 16.48 4.37
C GLY A 14 25.16 14.96 4.56
N THR A 15 24.66 14.37 5.66
CA THR A 15 24.74 12.92 5.94
C THR A 15 24.07 12.08 4.85
N VAL A 16 22.89 12.50 4.37
CA VAL A 16 22.19 11.84 3.26
C VAL A 16 23.03 11.87 1.97
N SER A 17 23.62 13.03 1.64
CA SER A 17 24.45 13.20 0.44
C SER A 17 25.71 12.34 0.50
N ARG A 18 26.36 12.27 1.66
CA ARG A 18 27.52 11.40 1.89
C ARG A 18 27.18 9.94 1.65
N VAL A 19 26.08 9.45 2.25
CA VAL A 19 25.64 8.06 2.10
C VAL A 19 25.24 7.76 0.66
N ALA A 20 24.50 8.65 0.01
CA ALA A 20 24.12 8.52 -1.38
C ALA A 20 25.35 8.37 -2.29
N ARG A 21 26.36 9.25 -2.11
CA ARG A 21 27.63 9.16 -2.85
C ARG A 21 28.41 7.87 -2.55
N GLN A 22 28.47 7.46 -1.28
CA GLN A 22 29.20 6.25 -0.88
C GLN A 22 28.58 4.97 -1.46
N LEU A 23 27.26 4.94 -1.60
CA LEU A 23 26.52 3.79 -2.12
C LEU A 23 26.23 3.89 -3.63
N GLY A 24 26.55 5.01 -4.27
CA GLY A 24 26.28 5.24 -5.70
C GLY A 24 24.81 5.50 -6.04
N TYR A 25 23.99 5.90 -5.06
CA TYR A 25 22.58 6.23 -5.28
C TYR A 25 22.36 7.75 -5.46
N GLY A 26 21.23 8.11 -6.08
CA GLY A 26 20.77 9.48 -6.14
C GLY A 26 20.43 10.03 -4.75
N VAL A 27 20.84 11.26 -4.46
CA VAL A 27 20.63 11.91 -3.15
C VAL A 27 19.14 11.99 -2.79
N GLU A 28 18.28 12.33 -3.74
CA GLU A 28 16.84 12.42 -3.51
C GLU A 28 16.19 11.06 -3.23
N SER A 29 16.65 9.98 -3.88
CA SER A 29 16.15 8.63 -3.62
C SER A 29 16.45 8.22 -2.18
N VAL A 30 17.70 8.41 -1.72
CA VAL A 30 18.07 8.11 -0.34
C VAL A 30 17.31 8.99 0.64
N ARG A 31 17.09 10.27 0.33
CA ARG A 31 16.28 11.17 1.17
C ARG A 31 14.85 10.67 1.32
N SER A 32 14.22 10.26 0.22
CA SER A 32 12.87 9.71 0.20
C SER A 32 12.77 8.42 1.03
N TRP A 33 13.72 7.50 0.86
CA TRP A 33 13.73 6.25 1.64
C TRP A 33 13.96 6.48 3.13
N VAL A 34 14.85 7.42 3.51
CA VAL A 34 15.04 7.79 4.92
C VAL A 34 13.75 8.36 5.49
N ARG A 35 13.08 9.27 4.77
CA ARG A 35 11.78 9.81 5.21
C ARG A 35 10.74 8.71 5.38
N GLN A 36 10.64 7.77 4.44
CA GLN A 36 9.67 6.67 4.56
C GLN A 36 10.02 5.74 5.72
N ALA A 37 11.30 5.43 5.93
CA ALA A 37 11.74 4.64 7.09
C ALA A 37 11.47 5.35 8.42
N ASP A 38 11.57 6.68 8.47
CA ASP A 38 11.20 7.47 9.65
C ASP A 38 9.68 7.40 9.91
N ILE A 39 8.85 7.33 8.87
CA ILE A 39 7.41 7.11 8.99
C ILE A 39 7.11 5.67 9.46
N ASP A 40 7.75 4.68 8.83
CA ASP A 40 7.53 3.26 9.10
C ASP A 40 7.91 2.88 10.55
N ASP A 41 8.96 3.52 11.10
CA ASP A 41 9.40 3.31 12.48
C ASP A 41 8.72 4.27 13.48
N GLY A 42 7.82 5.14 13.03
CA GLY A 42 7.04 6.06 13.89
C GLY A 42 7.78 7.29 14.39
N TYR A 43 8.95 7.63 13.83
CA TYR A 43 9.69 8.86 14.13
C TYR A 43 9.10 10.11 13.44
N SER A 44 8.30 9.91 12.37
CA SER A 44 7.67 11.00 11.63
C SER A 44 6.21 10.64 11.31
N PRO A 45 5.28 11.62 11.34
CA PRO A 45 3.92 11.38 10.88
C PRO A 45 3.88 11.10 9.37
N GLY A 46 3.05 10.15 8.98
CA GLY A 46 2.82 9.79 7.59
C GLY A 46 2.10 8.45 7.45
N VAL A 47 1.84 8.05 6.22
CA VAL A 47 1.31 6.71 5.92
C VAL A 47 2.49 5.75 5.84
N SER A 48 2.49 4.73 6.68
CA SER A 48 3.52 3.69 6.63
C SER A 48 3.37 2.84 5.37
N THR A 49 4.46 2.19 4.99
CA THR A 49 4.49 1.22 3.90
C THR A 49 3.51 0.07 4.17
N ALA A 50 3.39 -0.37 5.43
CA ALA A 50 2.47 -1.42 5.85
C ALA A 50 0.99 -1.01 5.72
N GLU A 51 0.63 0.21 6.13
CA GLU A 51 -0.73 0.73 5.97
C GLU A 51 -1.08 0.89 4.49
N SER A 52 -0.16 1.42 3.68
CA SER A 52 -0.33 1.54 2.23
C SER A 52 -0.57 0.19 1.57
N GLN A 53 0.17 -0.84 1.98
CA GLN A 53 -0.01 -2.20 1.45
C GLN A 53 -1.36 -2.78 1.86
N ARG A 54 -1.73 -2.65 3.13
CA ARG A 54 -3.02 -3.13 3.64
C ARG A 54 -4.21 -2.50 2.91
N ILE A 55 -4.15 -1.20 2.61
CA ILE A 55 -5.21 -0.52 1.84
C ILE A 55 -5.31 -1.14 0.43
N LYS A 56 -4.19 -1.35 -0.26
CA LYS A 56 -4.20 -1.97 -1.60
C LYS A 56 -4.79 -3.38 -1.58
N ASP A 57 -4.45 -4.17 -0.58
CA ASP A 57 -4.95 -5.54 -0.44
C ASP A 57 -6.46 -5.54 -0.20
N LEU A 58 -6.94 -4.68 0.72
CA LEU A 58 -8.37 -4.51 0.99
C LEU A 58 -9.14 -4.00 -0.23
N GLU A 59 -8.57 -3.07 -0.99
CA GLU A 59 -9.19 -2.60 -2.22
C GLU A 59 -9.28 -3.70 -3.28
N GLN A 60 -8.27 -4.56 -3.38
CA GLN A 60 -8.29 -5.71 -4.28
C GLN A 60 -9.36 -6.71 -3.86
N GLU A 61 -9.41 -7.09 -2.58
CA GLU A 61 -10.43 -7.99 -2.05
C GLU A 61 -11.84 -7.43 -2.28
N ASN A 62 -12.04 -6.13 -2.01
CA ASN A 62 -13.34 -5.48 -2.22
C ASN A 62 -13.77 -5.52 -3.69
N ARG A 63 -12.84 -5.33 -4.64
CA ARG A 63 -13.12 -5.47 -6.08
C ARG A 63 -13.54 -6.90 -6.43
N GLU A 64 -12.86 -7.90 -5.89
CA GLU A 64 -13.18 -9.31 -6.14
C GLU A 64 -14.54 -9.70 -5.55
N LEU A 65 -14.82 -9.30 -4.31
CA LEU A 65 -16.10 -9.51 -3.65
C LEU A 65 -17.26 -8.85 -4.40
N LYS A 66 -17.05 -7.64 -4.91
CA LYS A 66 -18.05 -6.96 -5.75
C LYS A 66 -18.32 -7.73 -7.05
N ARG A 67 -17.28 -8.23 -7.72
CA ARG A 67 -17.44 -9.05 -8.94
C ARG A 67 -18.19 -10.35 -8.65
N ALA A 68 -17.83 -11.05 -7.58
CA ALA A 68 -18.50 -12.29 -7.17
C ALA A 68 -19.98 -12.03 -6.84
N ASN A 69 -20.29 -10.98 -6.08
CA ASN A 69 -21.66 -10.60 -5.77
C ASN A 69 -22.48 -10.30 -7.02
N GLU A 70 -21.92 -9.63 -8.02
CA GLU A 70 -22.63 -9.35 -9.27
C GLU A 70 -22.94 -10.63 -10.06
N ILE A 71 -22.04 -11.62 -10.06
CA ILE A 71 -22.31 -12.93 -10.67
C ILE A 71 -23.45 -13.63 -9.94
N LEU A 72 -23.44 -13.64 -8.61
CA LEU A 72 -24.47 -14.29 -7.80
C LEU A 72 -25.84 -13.63 -7.98
N LYS A 73 -25.90 -12.30 -8.02
CA LYS A 73 -27.15 -11.57 -8.31
C LYS A 73 -27.71 -11.94 -9.68
N ARG A 74 -26.87 -11.98 -10.72
CA ARG A 74 -27.30 -12.38 -12.07
C ARG A 74 -27.83 -13.82 -12.09
N ALA A 75 -27.16 -14.74 -11.41
CA ALA A 75 -27.62 -16.12 -11.28
C ALA A 75 -28.98 -16.19 -10.56
N ALA A 76 -29.13 -15.50 -9.42
CA ALA A 76 -30.38 -15.45 -8.68
C ALA A 76 -31.54 -14.89 -9.52
N SER A 77 -31.30 -13.80 -10.27
CA SER A 77 -32.30 -13.24 -11.18
C SER A 77 -32.69 -14.22 -12.30
N PHE A 78 -31.71 -14.92 -12.88
CA PHE A 78 -31.97 -15.93 -13.91
C PHE A 78 -32.83 -17.09 -13.38
N PHE A 79 -32.44 -17.67 -12.24
CA PHE A 79 -33.17 -18.79 -11.65
C PHE A 79 -34.56 -18.38 -11.14
N GLY A 80 -34.71 -17.19 -10.54
CA GLY A 80 -36.02 -16.67 -10.16
C GLY A 80 -36.96 -16.55 -11.36
N ALA A 81 -36.48 -16.00 -12.48
CA ALA A 81 -37.26 -15.90 -13.71
C ALA A 81 -37.59 -17.26 -14.34
N GLU A 82 -36.74 -18.27 -14.18
CA GLU A 82 -37.03 -19.65 -14.62
C GLU A 82 -38.15 -20.29 -13.78
N LEU A 83 -38.06 -20.18 -12.45
CA LEU A 83 -39.07 -20.71 -11.54
C LEU A 83 -40.44 -20.05 -11.77
N ASP A 84 -40.48 -18.74 -11.97
CA ASP A 84 -41.72 -18.01 -12.27
C ASP A 84 -42.37 -18.47 -13.58
N ARG A 85 -41.57 -18.84 -14.59
CA ARG A 85 -42.08 -19.36 -15.87
C ARG A 85 -42.62 -20.77 -15.74
N GLN A 86 -42.00 -21.61 -14.90
CA GLN A 86 -42.48 -22.97 -14.66
C GLN A 86 -43.80 -22.99 -13.88
N HIS A 87 -43.97 -22.13 -12.87
CA HIS A 87 -45.23 -22.05 -12.12
C HIS A 87 -46.43 -21.54 -12.92
N LYS A 88 -46.21 -20.86 -14.06
CA LYS A 88 -47.27 -20.33 -14.92
C LYS A 88 -47.72 -21.29 -16.03
N LYS A 89 -47.09 -22.45 -16.18
CA LYS A 89 -47.48 -23.52 -17.11
C LYS A 89 -48.32 -24.56 -16.38
#